data_AF-A0A0F9U6S2-F1
#
_entry.id   AF-A0A0F9U6S2-F1
#
_cell.length_a   1.000
_cell.length_b   1.000
_cell.length_c   1.000
_cell.angle_alpha   90.00
_cell.angle_beta   90.00
_cell.angle_gamma   90.00
#
_symmetry.space_group_name_H-M   'P 1'
#
loop_
_entity.id
_entity.type
_entity.pdbx_description
1 polymer ?
#
loop_
_entity_poly.entity_id
_entity_poly.type
_entity_poly.pdbx_seq_one_letter_code
_entity_poly.pdbx_strand_id
1 'polypeptide(L)'
;MYNVHSHPRSGTHYLMAVLNANFIHKPSIWEVAWGHLREANGRKTMAYPLHGLPNTFKENDLPHLYIWRGFEDVAKSILRMPGRFGIHRTDLTVTEFSDTPWGELHVAGTHWAWKIDGETKRGAGSAFSSALPPPEVTPYEYWKHHVSSWLDFSAHRTDVYVVDYDLLVSSFQKTTSDMAAWLGEENREFVDVKEKIGGQPL
;
A
#
# COMPACT_ATOMS: atom_id res chain seq x y z
N MET A 1 13.64 4.23 -12.04
CA MET A 1 12.94 3.20 -11.22
C MET A 1 12.68 3.83 -9.86
N TYR A 2 11.50 3.68 -9.29
CA TYR A 2 11.11 4.33 -8.02
C TYR A 2 10.52 3.29 -7.07
N ASN A 3 10.64 3.55 -5.76
CA ASN A 3 10.08 2.68 -4.74
C ASN A 3 8.67 3.15 -4.37
N VAL A 4 7.67 2.28 -4.46
CA VAL A 4 6.29 2.60 -4.04
C VAL A 4 6.09 2.13 -2.60
N HIS A 5 5.47 2.98 -1.78
CA HIS A 5 5.21 2.79 -0.35
C HIS A 5 3.78 3.19 -0.01
N SER A 6 3.22 2.62 1.06
CA SER A 6 1.85 2.93 1.48
C SER A 6 1.53 2.39 2.87
N HIS A 7 0.59 2.97 3.59
CA HIS A 7 -0.13 2.21 4.61
C HIS A 7 -1.01 1.13 3.92
N PRO A 8 -1.21 -0.07 4.51
CA PRO A 8 -2.10 -1.08 3.94
C PRO A 8 -3.46 -0.51 3.53
N ARG A 9 -3.95 -0.95 2.37
CA ARG A 9 -5.25 -0.55 1.79
C ARG A 9 -5.38 0.91 1.36
N SER A 10 -4.27 1.64 1.22
CA SER A 10 -4.26 3.01 0.68
C SER A 10 -4.33 3.10 -0.86
N GLY A 11 -4.64 2.01 -1.57
CA GLY A 11 -4.73 2.02 -3.04
C GLY A 11 -3.42 1.76 -3.77
N THR A 12 -2.44 1.14 -3.12
CA THR A 12 -1.10 0.82 -3.66
C THR A 12 -1.13 0.10 -5.00
N HIS A 13 -1.97 -0.93 -5.16
CA HIS A 13 -2.07 -1.66 -6.42
C HIS A 13 -2.68 -0.81 -7.55
N TYR A 14 -3.61 0.09 -7.22
CA TYR A 14 -4.16 1.01 -8.20
C TYR A 14 -3.09 2.00 -8.67
N LEU A 15 -2.33 2.60 -7.74
CA LEU A 15 -1.18 3.43 -8.10
C LEU A 15 -0.18 2.65 -8.97
N MET A 16 0.19 1.42 -8.60
CA MET A 16 1.10 0.59 -9.40
C MET A 16 0.57 0.31 -10.81
N ALA A 17 -0.74 0.12 -10.98
CA ALA A 17 -1.34 -0.06 -12.29
C ALA A 17 -1.32 1.23 -13.11
N VAL A 18 -1.61 2.39 -12.50
CA VAL A 18 -1.47 3.71 -13.13
C VAL A 18 -0.03 3.93 -13.56
N LEU A 19 0.94 3.63 -12.69
CA LEU A 19 2.36 3.77 -12.99
C LEU A 19 2.76 2.87 -14.16
N ASN A 20 2.28 1.62 -14.18
CA ASN A 20 2.58 0.69 -15.25
C ASN A 20 1.98 1.13 -16.59
N ALA A 21 0.73 1.60 -16.59
CA ALA A 21 0.03 2.01 -17.80
C ALA A 21 0.64 3.27 -18.43
N ASN A 22 1.20 4.17 -17.61
CA ASN A 22 1.60 5.51 -18.06
C ASN A 22 3.11 5.75 -18.14
N PHE A 23 3.93 4.98 -17.41
CA PHE A 23 5.38 5.25 -17.31
C PHE A 23 6.26 4.00 -17.45
N ILE A 24 5.88 2.85 -16.88
CA ILE A 24 6.79 1.69 -16.78
C ILE A 24 6.61 0.68 -17.92
N HIS A 25 5.37 0.44 -18.34
CA HIS A 25 5.00 -0.47 -19.43
C HIS A 25 5.55 -1.91 -19.29
N LYS A 26 5.53 -2.47 -18.06
CA LYS A 26 5.83 -3.90 -17.84
C LYS A 26 4.67 -4.78 -18.34
N PRO A 27 4.96 -6.02 -18.77
CA PRO A 27 3.95 -7.00 -19.18
C PRO A 27 2.92 -7.32 -18.09
N SER A 28 3.32 -7.24 -16.82
CA SER A 28 2.46 -7.45 -15.67
C SER A 28 2.65 -6.38 -14.60
N ILE A 29 1.55 -5.93 -14.00
CA ILE A 29 1.58 -5.06 -12.82
C ILE A 29 2.31 -5.71 -11.64
N TRP A 30 2.38 -7.05 -11.59
CA TRP A 30 3.09 -7.76 -10.52
C TRP A 30 4.60 -7.61 -10.69
N GLU A 31 5.10 -7.39 -11.90
CA GLU A 31 6.51 -7.01 -12.07
C GLU A 31 6.80 -5.60 -11.57
N VAL A 32 5.79 -4.73 -11.46
CA VAL A 32 5.93 -3.42 -10.80
C VAL A 32 5.80 -3.59 -9.29
N ALA A 33 4.75 -4.27 -8.85
CA ALA A 33 4.47 -4.48 -7.43
C ALA A 33 5.56 -5.30 -6.73
N TRP A 34 6.12 -6.28 -7.44
CA TRP A 34 7.07 -7.27 -6.93
C TRP A 34 8.43 -7.17 -7.63
N GLY A 35 8.63 -6.22 -8.56
CA GLY A 35 9.95 -5.94 -9.16
C GLY A 35 10.95 -5.37 -8.17
N HIS A 36 10.49 -4.95 -7.00
CA HIS A 36 11.32 -4.63 -5.85
C HIS A 36 11.76 -5.87 -5.08
N LEU A 37 11.46 -7.10 -5.52
CA LEU A 37 11.98 -8.29 -4.86
C LEU A 37 13.48 -8.44 -5.16
N ARG A 38 14.33 -8.34 -4.13
CA ARG A 38 15.73 -8.81 -4.19
C ARG A 38 15.71 -10.33 -4.09
N GLU A 39 16.41 -11.00 -5.00
CA GLU A 39 16.75 -12.41 -4.82
C GLU A 39 17.88 -12.52 -3.80
N ALA A 40 17.59 -13.18 -2.68
CA ALA A 40 18.56 -13.58 -1.68
C ALA A 40 18.40 -15.07 -1.42
N ASN A 41 19.46 -15.85 -1.63
CA ASN A 41 19.48 -17.30 -1.39
C ASN A 41 18.37 -18.08 -2.13
N GLY A 42 18.07 -17.72 -3.38
CA GLY A 42 17.02 -18.36 -4.18
C GLY A 42 15.59 -18.04 -3.74
N ARG A 43 15.41 -17.07 -2.82
CA ARG A 43 14.11 -16.55 -2.41
C ARG A 43 13.99 -15.09 -2.83
N LYS A 44 12.88 -14.75 -3.48
CA LYS A 44 12.51 -13.38 -3.76
C LYS A 44 11.99 -12.74 -2.47
N THR A 45 12.70 -11.74 -1.95
CA THR A 45 12.36 -10.99 -0.73
C THR A 45 12.16 -9.52 -1.09
N MET A 46 11.15 -8.84 -0.53
CA MET A 46 10.97 -7.43 -0.86
C MET A 46 12.20 -6.64 -0.41
N ALA A 47 12.87 -5.98 -1.35
CA ALA A 47 14.03 -5.14 -1.09
C ALA A 47 13.69 -4.01 -0.10
N TYR A 48 12.41 -3.61 -0.07
CA TYR A 48 11.87 -2.58 0.79
C TYR A 48 10.48 -3.02 1.28
N PRO A 49 10.18 -2.89 2.59
CA PRO A 49 8.84 -3.13 3.08
C PRO A 49 7.88 -2.12 2.45
N LEU A 50 6.98 -2.61 1.57
CA LEU A 50 5.90 -1.85 0.92
C LEU A 50 5.06 -1.01 1.90
N HIS A 51 5.00 -1.46 3.15
CA HIS A 51 4.26 -0.86 4.26
C HIS A 51 5.16 -0.49 5.45
N GLY A 52 6.42 -0.19 5.19
CA GLY A 52 7.38 0.22 6.22
C GLY A 52 7.34 1.73 6.52
N LEU A 53 7.87 2.09 7.69
CA LEU A 53 8.08 3.48 8.10
C LEU A 53 9.32 4.09 7.40
N PRO A 54 9.36 5.42 7.18
CA PRO A 54 10.43 6.06 6.43
C PRO A 54 11.82 5.90 7.06
N ASN A 55 11.90 5.78 8.39
CA ASN A 55 13.15 5.59 9.13
C ASN A 55 13.84 4.24 8.89
N THR A 56 13.17 3.31 8.20
CA THR A 56 13.75 2.01 7.82
C THR A 56 14.54 2.08 6.52
N PHE A 57 14.47 3.20 5.79
CA PHE A 57 15.15 3.36 4.50
C PHE A 57 16.47 4.12 4.68
N LYS A 58 17.56 3.48 4.25
CA LYS A 58 18.83 4.17 4.00
C LYS A 58 18.70 4.94 2.69
N GLU A 59 19.34 6.10 2.60
CA GLU A 59 19.52 6.84 1.35
C GLU A 59 19.82 5.85 0.22
N ASN A 60 18.89 5.75 -0.72
CA ASN A 60 19.06 5.06 -1.98
C ASN A 60 18.91 6.09 -3.08
N ASP A 61 19.62 5.88 -4.19
CA ASP A 61 19.56 6.74 -5.38
C ASP A 61 18.22 6.65 -6.13
N LEU A 62 17.21 5.94 -5.59
CA LEU A 62 15.92 5.77 -6.25
C LEU A 62 14.85 6.63 -5.57
N PRO A 63 14.08 7.40 -6.34
CA PRO A 63 12.98 8.20 -5.81
C PRO A 63 11.88 7.33 -5.18
N HIS A 64 11.13 7.93 -4.25
CA HIS A 64 10.11 7.28 -3.44
C HIS A 64 8.72 7.85 -3.77
N LEU A 65 7.76 6.98 -4.06
CA LEU A 65 6.35 7.31 -4.16
C LEU A 65 5.62 6.79 -2.93
N TYR A 66 4.93 7.65 -2.20
CA TYR A 66 4.13 7.25 -1.05
C TYR A 66 2.65 7.55 -1.32
N ILE A 67 1.80 6.53 -1.30
CA ILE A 67 0.34 6.72 -1.39
C ILE A 67 -0.35 6.55 -0.05
N TRP A 68 -1.21 7.50 0.28
CA TRP A 68 -2.04 7.48 1.49
C TRP A 68 -3.52 7.68 1.13
N ARG A 69 -4.38 7.33 2.09
CA ARG A 69 -5.84 7.45 2.00
C ARG A 69 -6.43 7.76 3.36
N GLY A 70 -7.57 8.45 3.40
CA GLY A 70 -8.32 8.71 4.63
C GLY A 70 -8.64 7.44 5.43
N PHE A 71 -8.53 7.53 6.76
CA PHE A 71 -8.66 6.39 7.66
C PHE A 71 -9.99 5.64 7.54
N GLU A 72 -11.11 6.36 7.47
CA GLU A 72 -12.44 5.75 7.43
C GLU A 72 -12.58 4.75 6.26
N ASP A 73 -12.05 5.11 5.10
CA ASP A 73 -12.08 4.25 3.93
C ASP A 73 -11.07 3.10 4.01
N VAL A 74 -9.90 3.34 4.61
CA VAL A 74 -8.93 2.28 4.93
C VAL A 74 -9.57 1.26 5.85
N ALA A 75 -10.23 1.69 6.93
CA ALA A 75 -10.94 0.85 7.87
C ALA A 75 -12.03 0.03 7.18
N LYS A 76 -12.92 0.67 6.41
CA LYS A 76 -13.94 -0.04 5.60
C LYS A 76 -13.31 -1.08 4.66
N SER A 77 -12.16 -0.78 4.07
CA SER A 77 -11.44 -1.70 3.16
C SER A 77 -10.84 -2.90 3.89
N ILE A 78 -10.33 -2.70 5.12
CA ILE A 78 -9.82 -3.76 5.99
C ILE A 78 -10.96 -4.66 6.48
N LEU A 79 -12.07 -4.06 6.94
CA LEU A 79 -13.23 -4.76 7.48
C LEU A 79 -14.01 -5.58 6.44
N ARG A 80 -13.85 -5.30 5.15
CA ARG A 80 -14.35 -6.19 4.07
C ARG A 80 -13.54 -7.49 3.94
N MET A 81 -12.38 -7.56 4.57
CA MET A 81 -11.40 -8.64 4.40
C MET A 81 -10.69 -9.01 5.72
N PRO A 82 -11.42 -9.17 6.84
CA PRO A 82 -10.83 -9.22 8.17
C PRO A 82 -9.81 -10.36 8.34
N GLY A 83 -10.08 -11.53 7.74
CA GLY A 83 -9.17 -12.68 7.76
C GLY A 83 -7.80 -12.44 7.10
N ARG A 84 -7.66 -11.48 6.18
CA ARG A 84 -6.35 -11.10 5.62
C ARG A 84 -5.48 -10.35 6.63
N PHE A 85 -6.12 -9.72 7.60
CA PHE A 85 -5.50 -8.85 8.58
C PHE A 85 -5.40 -9.48 9.95
N GLY A 86 -5.75 -10.77 10.09
CA GLY A 86 -5.76 -11.44 11.39
C GLY A 86 -6.92 -11.04 12.29
N ILE A 87 -7.92 -10.34 11.76
CA ILE A 87 -9.05 -9.86 12.54
C ILE A 87 -10.08 -10.98 12.63
N HIS A 88 -10.42 -11.40 13.85
CA HIS A 88 -11.34 -12.51 14.09
C HIS A 88 -12.81 -12.08 14.18
N ARG A 89 -13.06 -10.80 14.46
CA ARG A 89 -14.40 -10.23 14.49
C ARG A 89 -14.81 -9.73 13.11
N THR A 90 -15.96 -10.19 12.61
CA THR A 90 -16.52 -9.78 11.30
C THR A 90 -17.66 -8.77 11.43
N ASP A 91 -18.04 -8.44 12.65
CA ASP A 91 -19.19 -7.61 13.02
C ASP A 91 -18.81 -6.17 13.43
N LEU A 92 -17.52 -5.82 13.38
CA LEU A 92 -17.01 -4.52 13.81
C LEU A 92 -17.54 -3.37 12.94
N THR A 93 -18.02 -2.32 13.59
CA THR A 93 -18.16 -1.00 12.99
C THR A 93 -16.81 -0.33 12.78
N VAL A 94 -16.76 0.74 11.96
CA VAL A 94 -15.53 1.52 11.78
C VAL A 94 -15.05 2.13 13.10
N THR A 95 -15.96 2.60 13.95
CA THR A 95 -15.63 3.16 15.27
C THR A 95 -15.06 2.10 16.20
N GLU A 96 -15.70 0.94 16.33
CA GLU A 96 -15.15 -0.15 17.15
C GLU A 96 -13.77 -0.59 16.64
N PHE A 97 -13.60 -0.71 15.32
CA PHE A 97 -12.32 -1.02 14.72
C PHE A 97 -11.27 0.06 14.99
N SER A 98 -11.65 1.34 14.93
CA SER A 98 -10.77 2.49 15.19
C SER A 98 -10.17 2.46 16.59
N ASP A 99 -11.00 2.12 17.57
CA ASP A 99 -10.71 2.40 18.98
C ASP A 99 -10.29 1.15 19.76
N THR A 100 -10.47 -0.04 19.18
CA THR A 100 -10.05 -1.30 19.81
C THR A 100 -8.55 -1.56 19.58
N PRO A 101 -7.75 -1.80 20.63
CA PRO A 101 -6.33 -2.13 20.50
C PRO A 101 -6.07 -3.35 19.62
N TRP A 102 -4.92 -3.36 18.95
CA TRP A 102 -4.60 -4.42 17.99
C TRP A 102 -4.47 -5.82 18.60
N GLY A 103 -4.00 -5.90 19.84
CA GLY A 103 -3.93 -7.15 20.58
C GLY A 103 -5.31 -7.79 20.83
N GLU A 104 -6.36 -6.98 20.86
CA GLU A 104 -7.75 -7.45 21.02
C GLU A 104 -8.40 -7.80 19.69
N LEU A 105 -7.93 -7.26 18.56
CA LEU A 105 -8.49 -7.56 17.24
C LEU A 105 -7.79 -8.76 16.58
N HIS A 106 -6.50 -8.94 16.84
CA HIS A 106 -5.64 -9.85 16.07
C HIS A 106 -5.54 -11.26 16.67
N VAL A 107 -5.64 -12.29 15.81
CA VAL A 107 -5.36 -13.70 16.16
C VAL A 107 -4.07 -14.16 15.48
N ALA A 108 -3.13 -14.66 16.29
CA ALA A 108 -1.87 -15.23 15.80
C ALA A 108 -2.11 -16.42 14.84
N GLY A 109 -1.23 -16.60 13.86
CA GLY A 109 -1.29 -17.75 12.95
C GLY A 109 -2.37 -17.65 11.86
N THR A 110 -2.80 -16.44 11.49
CA THR A 110 -3.82 -16.28 10.45
C THR A 110 -3.34 -16.80 9.10
N HIS A 111 -4.18 -17.58 8.43
CA HIS A 111 -3.97 -18.01 7.06
C HIS A 111 -4.91 -17.24 6.13
N TRP A 112 -4.43 -16.87 4.96
CA TRP A 112 -5.22 -16.19 3.94
C TRP A 112 -5.21 -16.95 2.62
N ALA A 113 -6.29 -16.78 1.84
CA ALA A 113 -6.43 -17.33 0.50
C ALA A 113 -7.17 -16.33 -0.40
N TRP A 114 -6.63 -16.01 -1.58
CA TRP A 114 -7.09 -14.92 -2.45
C TRP A 114 -6.96 -15.30 -3.92
N LYS A 115 -7.87 -14.79 -4.77
CA LYS A 115 -7.66 -14.84 -6.22
C LYS A 115 -6.84 -13.63 -6.68
N ILE A 116 -5.75 -13.90 -7.38
CA ILE A 116 -4.93 -12.93 -8.11
C ILE A 116 -4.82 -13.46 -9.54
N ASP A 117 -5.33 -12.69 -10.51
CA ASP A 117 -5.38 -13.06 -11.94
C ASP A 117 -5.96 -14.46 -12.20
N GLY A 118 -7.03 -14.81 -11.48
CA GLY A 118 -7.69 -16.12 -11.57
C GLY A 118 -7.01 -17.23 -10.77
N GLU A 119 -5.78 -17.03 -10.29
CA GLU A 119 -5.06 -18.01 -9.47
C GLU A 119 -5.32 -17.82 -7.97
N THR A 120 -5.54 -18.92 -7.25
CA THR A 120 -5.64 -18.87 -5.79
C THR A 120 -4.25 -18.82 -5.16
N LYS A 121 -3.91 -17.68 -4.55
CA LYS A 121 -2.71 -17.50 -3.72
C LYS A 121 -3.07 -17.74 -2.26
N ARG A 122 -2.22 -18.47 -1.53
CA ARG A 122 -2.37 -18.75 -0.10
C ARG A 122 -1.14 -18.31 0.65
N GLY A 123 -1.31 -17.87 1.90
CA GLY A 123 -0.20 -17.48 2.76
C GLY A 123 -0.54 -17.60 4.23
N ALA A 124 0.48 -17.45 5.07
CA ALA A 124 0.37 -17.36 6.53
C ALA A 124 0.89 -15.98 6.97
N GLY A 125 0.28 -15.42 8.02
CA GLY A 125 0.59 -14.11 8.55
C GLY A 125 -0.38 -13.01 8.10
N SER A 126 -0.35 -11.89 8.82
CA SER A 126 -1.16 -10.71 8.50
C SER A 126 -0.57 -9.91 7.34
N ALA A 127 -1.41 -9.24 6.57
CA ALA A 127 -0.97 -8.33 5.49
C ALA A 127 -0.36 -7.01 5.99
N PHE A 128 -0.34 -6.76 7.31
CA PHE A 128 0.57 -5.77 7.90
C PHE A 128 2.00 -6.32 7.77
N SER A 129 2.86 -5.63 7.01
CA SER A 129 4.20 -6.12 6.67
C SER A 129 5.02 -6.45 7.91
N SER A 130 5.59 -7.67 7.99
CA SER A 130 6.68 -8.16 8.87
C SER A 130 6.69 -7.86 10.38
N ALA A 131 5.96 -6.87 10.87
CA ALA A 131 5.78 -6.49 12.26
C ALA A 131 4.37 -5.94 12.39
N LEU A 132 3.52 -6.67 13.14
CA LEU A 132 2.25 -6.13 13.57
C LEU A 132 2.52 -4.88 14.44
N PRO A 133 1.60 -3.89 14.43
CA PRO A 133 1.60 -2.83 15.43
C PRO A 133 1.70 -3.42 16.85
N PRO A 134 2.30 -2.69 17.81
CA PRO A 134 2.25 -3.09 19.22
C PRO A 134 0.80 -3.37 19.66
N PRO A 135 0.56 -4.39 20.51
CA PRO A 135 -0.79 -4.83 20.84
C PRO A 135 -1.66 -3.75 21.50
N GLU A 136 -1.04 -2.78 22.18
CA GLU A 136 -1.68 -1.65 22.83
C GLU A 136 -2.11 -0.53 21.86
N VAL A 137 -1.59 -0.51 20.64
CA VAL A 137 -1.85 0.54 19.65
C VAL A 137 -3.16 0.26 18.93
N THR A 138 -4.00 1.28 18.72
CA THR A 138 -5.22 1.14 17.93
C THR A 138 -4.96 1.26 16.42
N PRO A 139 -5.85 0.77 15.56
CA PRO A 139 -5.72 0.93 14.10
C PRO A 139 -5.63 2.37 13.64
N TYR A 140 -6.37 3.26 14.30
CA TYR A 140 -6.31 4.68 14.00
C TYR A 140 -4.95 5.27 14.37
N GLU A 141 -4.43 4.95 15.56
CA GLU A 141 -3.12 5.41 16.00
C GLU A 141 -2.01 4.90 15.08
N TYR A 142 -2.06 3.63 14.69
CA TYR A 142 -1.11 3.05 13.75
C TYR A 142 -1.16 3.72 12.37
N TRP A 143 -2.37 3.88 11.81
CA TRP A 143 -2.55 4.59 10.53
C TRP A 143 -2.02 6.03 10.63
N LYS A 144 -2.39 6.75 11.68
CA LYS A 144 -2.01 8.14 11.91
C LYS A 144 -0.49 8.27 11.98
N HIS A 145 0.16 7.43 12.80
CA HIS A 145 1.61 7.42 12.92
C HIS A 145 2.30 7.10 11.59
N HIS A 146 1.82 6.09 10.86
CA HIS A 146 2.39 5.71 9.58
C HIS A 146 2.27 6.84 8.55
N VAL A 147 1.08 7.42 8.40
CA VAL A 147 0.83 8.51 7.44
C VAL A 147 1.60 9.76 7.84
N SER A 148 1.52 10.21 9.08
CA SER A 148 2.23 11.42 9.52
C SER A 148 3.74 11.28 9.34
N SER A 149 4.33 10.12 9.67
CA SER A 149 5.76 9.90 9.51
C SER A 149 6.21 10.08 8.06
N TRP A 150 5.44 9.58 7.09
CA TRP A 150 5.75 9.72 5.67
C TRP A 150 5.53 11.14 5.14
N LEU A 151 4.49 11.85 5.61
CA LEU A 151 4.25 13.24 5.25
C LEU A 151 5.34 14.17 5.82
N ASP A 152 5.74 13.96 7.06
CA ASP A 152 6.83 14.70 7.69
C ASP A 152 8.17 14.42 6.97
N PHE A 153 8.40 13.16 6.57
CA PHE A 153 9.59 12.77 5.82
C PHE A 153 9.65 13.42 4.42
N SER A 154 8.51 13.51 3.72
CA SER A 154 8.46 14.14 2.39
C SER A 154 8.59 15.66 2.44
N ALA A 155 8.17 16.30 3.53
CA ALA A 155 8.27 17.76 3.70
C ALA A 155 9.71 18.30 3.61
N HIS A 156 10.72 17.45 3.82
CA HIS A 156 12.13 17.80 3.80
C HIS A 156 12.93 17.11 2.69
N ARG A 157 12.25 16.45 1.74
CA ARG A 157 12.88 15.60 0.72
C ARG A 157 12.25 15.78 -0.65
N THR A 158 13.08 16.09 -1.65
CA THR A 158 12.63 16.24 -3.04
C THR A 158 12.51 14.91 -3.77
N ASP A 159 13.14 13.86 -3.27
CA ASP A 159 13.10 12.50 -3.81
C ASP A 159 11.91 11.69 -3.29
N VAL A 160 10.97 12.32 -2.56
CA VAL A 160 9.73 11.70 -2.10
C VAL A 160 8.53 12.44 -2.69
N TYR A 161 7.68 11.75 -3.43
CA TYR A 161 6.42 12.26 -3.92
C TYR A 161 5.25 11.58 -3.23
N VAL A 162 4.36 12.39 -2.66
CA VAL A 162 3.18 11.90 -1.94
C VAL A 162 1.96 11.96 -2.86
N VAL A 163 1.26 10.83 -2.94
CA VAL A 163 0.01 10.67 -3.66
C VAL A 163 -1.13 10.56 -2.65
N ASP A 164 -2.07 11.49 -2.70
CA ASP A 164 -3.36 11.32 -2.05
C ASP A 164 -4.24 10.46 -2.96
N TYR A 165 -4.68 9.30 -2.47
CA TYR A 165 -5.53 8.37 -3.21
C TYR A 165 -6.83 9.03 -3.68
N ASP A 166 -7.44 9.86 -2.84
CA ASP A 166 -8.74 10.45 -3.15
C ASP A 166 -8.57 11.48 -4.28
N LEU A 167 -7.49 12.26 -4.29
CA LEU A 167 -7.13 13.14 -5.41
C LEU A 167 -6.71 12.39 -6.68
N LEU A 168 -6.03 11.25 -6.55
CA LEU A 168 -5.71 10.40 -7.69
C LEU A 168 -6.99 9.91 -8.39
N VAL A 169 -8.02 9.57 -7.64
CA VAL A 169 -9.31 9.13 -8.19
C VAL A 169 -10.15 10.31 -8.70
N SER A 170 -10.31 11.38 -7.90
CA SER A 170 -11.21 12.49 -8.24
C SER A 170 -10.63 13.48 -9.25
N SER A 171 -9.31 13.52 -9.38
CA SER A 171 -8.57 14.49 -10.22
C SER A 171 -7.43 13.82 -10.97
N PHE A 172 -7.71 12.61 -11.50
CA PHE A 172 -6.73 11.72 -12.13
C PHE A 172 -5.74 12.41 -13.08
N GLN A 173 -6.23 13.18 -14.06
CA GLN A 173 -5.36 13.82 -15.06
C GLN A 173 -4.39 14.81 -14.41
N LYS A 174 -4.88 15.62 -13.45
CA LYS A 174 -4.03 16.57 -12.73
C LYS A 174 -3.00 15.84 -11.86
N THR A 175 -3.45 14.89 -11.03
CA THR A 175 -2.57 14.16 -10.12
C THR A 175 -1.49 13.37 -10.86
N THR A 176 -1.85 12.77 -12.00
CA THR A 176 -0.90 12.01 -12.84
C THR A 176 0.05 12.95 -13.59
N SER A 177 -0.42 14.11 -14.05
CA SER A 177 0.44 15.15 -14.64
C SER A 177 1.46 15.69 -13.64
N ASP A 178 1.05 15.96 -12.40
CA ASP A 178 1.94 16.44 -11.34
C ASP A 178 3.00 15.37 -11.01
N MET A 179 2.60 14.10 -11.00
CA MET A 179 3.52 12.96 -10.82
C MET A 179 4.47 12.79 -12.00
N ALA A 180 4.02 12.96 -13.24
CA ALA A 180 4.87 12.91 -14.44
C ALA A 180 5.93 14.01 -14.40
N ALA A 181 5.54 15.24 -14.05
CA ALA A 181 6.46 16.35 -13.90
C ALA A 181 7.53 16.07 -12.83
N TRP A 182 7.16 15.47 -11.69
CA TRP A 182 8.11 15.06 -10.66
C TRP A 182 9.04 13.93 -11.13
N LEU A 183 8.54 12.99 -11.93
CA LEU A 183 9.35 11.93 -12.56
C LEU A 183 10.27 12.44 -13.67
N GLY A 184 10.12 13.69 -14.12
CA GLY A 184 10.85 14.23 -15.27
C GLY A 184 10.33 13.72 -16.61
N GLU A 185 9.08 13.27 -16.67
CA GLU A 185 8.41 12.74 -17.85
C GLU A 185 7.64 13.85 -18.59
N GLU A 186 7.72 13.88 -19.92
CA GLU A 186 7.02 14.87 -20.76
C GLU A 186 5.62 14.43 -21.20
N ASN A 187 5.16 13.26 -20.75
CA ASN A 187 3.88 12.69 -21.16
C ASN A 187 2.71 13.62 -20.74
N ARG A 188 1.72 13.78 -21.64
CA ARG A 188 0.55 14.66 -21.45
C ARG A 188 -0.78 13.96 -21.57
N GLU A 189 -0.78 12.68 -21.97
CA GLU A 189 -1.99 11.88 -22.09
C GLU A 189 -1.88 10.67 -21.15
N PHE A 190 -2.76 10.64 -20.14
CA PHE A 190 -2.74 9.60 -19.13
C PHE A 190 -3.95 8.69 -19.22
N VAL A 191 -3.70 7.40 -19.09
CA VAL A 191 -4.69 6.32 -19.07
C VAL A 191 -5.03 5.97 -17.62
N ASP A 192 -6.31 6.11 -17.27
CA ASP A 192 -6.84 5.65 -15.99
C ASP A 192 -7.18 4.16 -16.04
N VAL A 193 -6.77 3.43 -15.00
CA VAL A 193 -7.03 1.99 -14.85
C VAL A 193 -8.34 1.80 -14.09
N LYS A 194 -9.45 1.70 -14.83
CA LYS A 194 -10.81 1.58 -14.24
C LYS A 194 -11.11 0.23 -13.59
N GLU A 195 -10.28 -0.78 -13.86
CA GLU A 195 -10.48 -2.12 -13.34
C GLU A 195 -10.10 -2.22 -11.85
N LYS A 196 -10.81 -3.06 -11.09
CA LYS A 196 -10.42 -3.34 -9.70
C LYS A 196 -9.15 -4.17 -9.68
N ILE A 197 -8.04 -3.52 -9.32
CA ILE A 197 -6.74 -4.18 -9.18
C ILE A 197 -6.51 -4.66 -7.74
N GLY A 198 -6.18 -5.94 -7.59
CA GLY A 198 -5.77 -6.55 -6.32
C GLY A 198 -6.57 -7.80 -5.95
N GLY A 199 -6.21 -8.39 -4.81
CA GLY A 199 -6.85 -9.62 -4.33
C GLY A 199 -8.34 -9.42 -4.07
N GLN A 200 -9.16 -10.31 -4.63
CA GLN A 200 -10.57 -10.45 -4.29
C GLN A 200 -10.75 -11.56 -3.26
N PRO A 201 -11.65 -11.39 -2.26
CA PRO A 201 -11.98 -12.47 -1.36
C PRO A 201 -12.50 -13.65 -2.19
N LEU A 202 -12.13 -14.86 -1.75
CA LEU A 202 -12.64 -16.09 -2.37
C LEU A 202 -14.16 -16.21 -2.22
#